data_AF-A0A954F9F2-F1
#
_entry.id   AF-A0A954F9F2-F1
#
_cell.length_a   1.000
_cell.length_b   1.000
_cell.length_c   1.000
_cell.angle_alpha   90.00
_cell.angle_beta   90.00
_cell.angle_gamma   90.00
#
_symmetry.space_group_name_H-M   'P 1'
#
loop_
_entity.id
_entity.type
_entity.pdbx_description
1 polymer ?
#
loop_
_entity_poly.entity_id
_entity_poly.type
_entity_poly.pdbx_seq_one_letter_code
_entity_poly.pdbx_strand_id
1 'polypeptide(L)'
;MALLAFILGWVSEMVKTLTILFVLLITSAVQAQALAIRTTETECTPTGCRQLIGTGACAYVGDIENRSVFLTAAHNVNQARTIHVGYNGQWWEAVVKYREYSGSADYAIIETVRIPAKICFEVSNRIPQDGSAATAYGYSQGIYNLRSLKARIRIRNGGGYFTKIVEKGDSGGPILVNGEVVGIIKGHDYRETVYTDSVRIRRKLISVYGRIPCCGCETPAIADQGAVKPDPDPSSSTDLTSLQDEVTRLKAEIDKLNKTQIPVWIVDADGKPVAKQTYPLGDPIKLRFKAVKQSEAK
;
A
#
# COMPACT_ATOMS: atom_id res chain seq x y z
N MET A 1 -26.70 -38.91 51.34
CA MET A 1 -25.62 -37.93 51.07
C MET A 1 -24.81 -38.23 49.81
N ALA A 2 -24.60 -39.48 49.40
CA ALA A 2 -23.81 -39.82 48.20
C ALA A 2 -24.40 -39.33 46.85
N LEU A 3 -25.72 -39.27 46.72
CA LEU A 3 -26.39 -38.85 45.47
C LEU A 3 -26.21 -37.34 45.18
N LEU A 4 -26.13 -36.50 46.23
CA LEU A 4 -25.98 -35.04 46.10
C LEU A 4 -24.57 -34.66 45.64
N ALA A 5 -23.55 -35.39 46.11
CA ALA A 5 -22.15 -35.19 45.72
C ALA A 5 -21.89 -35.60 44.26
N PHE A 6 -22.59 -36.62 43.76
CA PHE A 6 -22.46 -37.08 42.38
C PHE A 6 -23.07 -36.07 41.38
N ILE A 7 -24.22 -35.47 41.73
CA ILE A 7 -24.88 -34.45 40.91
C ILE A 7 -24.07 -33.14 40.89
N LEU A 8 -23.50 -32.72 42.04
CA LEU A 8 -22.66 -31.52 42.13
C LEU A 8 -21.32 -31.67 41.36
N GLY A 9 -20.73 -32.88 41.35
CA GLY A 9 -19.53 -33.17 40.56
C GLY A 9 -19.77 -33.11 39.05
N TRP A 10 -20.89 -33.68 38.57
CA TRP A 10 -21.28 -33.64 37.16
C TRP A 10 -21.59 -32.23 36.66
N VAL A 11 -22.28 -31.42 37.47
CA VAL A 11 -22.57 -30.02 37.14
C VAL A 11 -21.28 -29.18 37.09
N SER A 12 -20.32 -29.42 37.99
CA SER A 12 -19.04 -28.72 37.98
C SER A 12 -18.16 -29.07 36.77
N GLU A 13 -18.18 -30.32 36.29
CA GLU A 13 -17.45 -30.70 35.07
C GLU A 13 -18.13 -30.15 33.83
N MET A 14 -19.45 -30.31 33.68
CA MET A 14 -20.20 -29.76 32.54
C MET A 14 -20.04 -28.24 32.41
N VAL A 15 -20.07 -27.49 33.52
CA VAL A 15 -19.88 -26.03 33.50
C VAL A 15 -18.45 -25.70 33.07
N LYS A 16 -17.43 -26.45 33.50
CA LYS A 16 -16.04 -26.22 33.07
C LYS A 16 -15.84 -26.50 31.58
N THR A 17 -16.40 -27.59 31.03
CA THR A 17 -16.33 -27.88 29.58
C THR A 17 -17.11 -26.86 28.76
N LEU A 18 -18.30 -26.43 29.21
CA LEU A 18 -19.07 -25.40 28.52
C LEU A 18 -18.33 -24.06 28.50
N THR A 19 -17.68 -23.68 29.62
CA THR A 19 -16.96 -22.42 29.74
C THR A 19 -15.69 -22.42 28.88
N ILE A 20 -14.96 -23.54 28.79
CA ILE A 20 -13.80 -23.68 27.89
C ILE A 20 -14.24 -23.62 26.42
N LEU A 21 -15.36 -24.25 26.06
CA LEU A 21 -15.94 -24.17 24.73
C LEU A 21 -16.37 -22.73 24.39
N PHE A 22 -16.98 -22.02 25.35
CA PHE A 22 -17.37 -20.62 25.19
C PHE A 22 -16.15 -19.69 25.06
N VAL A 23 -15.09 -19.91 25.85
CA VAL A 23 -13.84 -19.15 25.74
C VAL A 23 -13.17 -19.41 24.39
N LEU A 24 -13.14 -20.66 23.90
CA LEU A 24 -12.61 -21.01 22.59
C LEU A 24 -13.45 -20.41 21.43
N LEU A 25 -14.78 -20.37 21.57
CA LEU A 25 -15.70 -19.76 20.59
C LEU A 25 -15.66 -18.23 20.59
N ILE A 26 -15.35 -17.58 21.72
CA ILE A 26 -15.21 -16.11 21.79
C ILE A 26 -13.82 -15.67 21.29
N THR A 27 -12.79 -16.52 21.42
CA THR A 27 -11.43 -16.19 20.91
C THR A 27 -11.25 -16.32 19.40
N SER A 28 -12.23 -16.82 18.64
CA SER A 28 -12.04 -17.14 17.21
C SER A 28 -12.40 -16.04 16.21
N ALA A 29 -12.64 -14.78 16.62
CA ALA A 29 -13.15 -13.75 15.71
C ALA A 29 -12.30 -12.46 15.61
N VAL A 30 -11.03 -12.48 16.01
CA VAL A 30 -10.10 -11.42 15.59
C VAL A 30 -9.61 -11.75 14.18
N GLN A 31 -10.50 -11.59 13.20
CA GLN A 31 -10.17 -11.75 11.79
C GLN A 31 -9.23 -10.60 11.41
N ALA A 32 -7.95 -10.93 11.26
CA ALA A 32 -6.94 -9.96 10.89
C ALA A 32 -7.26 -9.37 9.51
N GLN A 33 -7.35 -8.04 9.42
CA GLN A 33 -7.57 -7.36 8.13
C GLN A 33 -6.28 -7.34 7.28
N ALA A 34 -5.14 -7.75 7.86
CA ALA A 34 -3.90 -8.04 7.14
C ALA A 34 -3.83 -9.55 6.84
N LEU A 35 -3.77 -9.91 5.56
CA LEU A 35 -3.92 -11.28 5.08
C LEU A 35 -2.70 -11.74 4.30
N ALA A 36 -2.50 -13.04 4.22
CA ALA A 36 -1.43 -13.62 3.41
C ALA A 36 -1.86 -13.68 1.94
N ILE A 37 -0.92 -13.44 1.04
CA ILE A 37 -1.10 -13.76 -0.39
C ILE A 37 -0.18 -14.90 -0.76
N ARG A 38 -0.67 -15.77 -1.64
CA ARG A 38 0.11 -16.79 -2.31
C ARG A 38 0.00 -16.60 -3.81
N THR A 39 1.14 -16.61 -4.49
CA THR A 39 1.19 -16.55 -5.94
C THR A 39 1.90 -17.76 -6.51
N THR A 40 1.55 -18.12 -7.74
CA THR A 40 2.30 -19.13 -8.48
C THR A 40 2.84 -18.51 -9.76
N GLU A 41 4.09 -18.77 -10.08
CA GLU A 41 4.72 -18.36 -11.33
C GLU A 41 5.18 -19.60 -12.09
N THR A 42 5.42 -19.47 -13.39
CA THR A 42 5.97 -20.55 -14.21
C THR A 42 7.27 -20.06 -14.82
N GLU A 43 8.36 -20.72 -14.46
CA GLU A 43 9.68 -20.45 -15.02
C GLU A 43 10.03 -21.59 -15.98
N CYS A 44 10.24 -21.27 -17.25
CA CYS A 44 10.62 -22.22 -18.28
C CYS A 44 12.08 -22.03 -18.68
N THR A 45 12.81 -23.15 -18.67
CA THR A 45 14.18 -23.28 -19.18
C THR A 45 14.15 -24.15 -20.42
N PRO A 46 15.23 -24.19 -21.24
CA PRO A 46 15.31 -25.13 -22.37
C PRO A 46 15.10 -26.61 -21.98
N THR A 47 15.32 -26.95 -20.71
CA THR A 47 15.16 -28.31 -20.17
C THR A 47 13.80 -28.59 -19.53
N GLY A 48 12.90 -27.60 -19.45
CA GLY A 48 11.55 -27.77 -18.90
C GLY A 48 11.05 -26.59 -18.08
N CYS A 49 9.80 -26.65 -17.65
CA CYS A 49 9.14 -25.63 -16.85
C CYS A 49 8.95 -26.08 -15.39
N ARG A 50 9.22 -25.19 -14.44
CA ARG A 50 8.92 -25.38 -13.02
C ARG A 50 7.93 -24.34 -12.53
N GLN A 51 7.08 -24.73 -11.58
CA GLN A 51 6.24 -23.79 -10.85
C GLN A 51 7.00 -23.21 -9.65
N LEU A 52 6.98 -21.90 -9.52
CA LEU A 52 7.50 -21.18 -8.36
C LEU A 52 6.32 -20.71 -7.50
N ILE A 53 6.46 -20.78 -6.18
CA ILE A 53 5.46 -20.30 -5.23
C ILE A 53 5.99 -19.04 -4.57
N GLY A 54 5.29 -17.92 -4.76
CA GLY A 54 5.53 -16.66 -4.08
C GLY A 54 4.60 -16.50 -2.88
N THR A 55 5.08 -15.76 -1.87
CA THR A 55 4.29 -15.41 -0.68
C THR A 55 4.50 -13.96 -0.33
N GLY A 56 3.45 -13.29 0.10
CA GLY A 56 3.49 -11.91 0.58
C GLY A 56 2.31 -11.62 1.49
N ALA A 57 2.07 -10.34 1.74
CA ALA A 57 0.96 -9.85 2.53
C ALA A 57 0.04 -8.94 1.71
N CYS A 58 -1.18 -8.77 2.16
CA CYS A 58 -2.12 -7.77 1.66
C CYS A 58 -2.96 -7.18 2.79
N ALA A 59 -3.62 -6.06 2.48
CA ALA A 59 -4.55 -5.38 3.36
C ALA A 59 -5.96 -5.47 2.77
N TYR A 60 -6.91 -6.04 3.51
CA TYR A 60 -8.33 -5.99 3.17
C TYR A 60 -8.88 -4.60 3.47
N VAL A 61 -9.38 -3.92 2.43
CA VAL A 61 -9.85 -2.52 2.51
C VAL A 61 -11.35 -2.38 2.30
N GLY A 62 -12.07 -3.51 2.24
CA GLY A 62 -13.52 -3.55 2.21
C GLY A 62 -14.08 -4.13 0.92
N ASP A 63 -15.39 -3.97 0.75
CA ASP A 63 -16.12 -4.58 -0.35
C ASP A 63 -16.57 -3.54 -1.39
N ILE A 64 -16.68 -3.99 -2.64
CA ILE A 64 -17.40 -3.33 -3.72
C ILE A 64 -18.36 -4.37 -4.29
N GLU A 65 -19.66 -4.13 -4.11
CA GLU A 65 -20.72 -5.03 -4.58
C GLU A 65 -20.54 -6.46 -4.00
N ASN A 66 -20.31 -7.45 -4.85
CA ASN A 66 -20.08 -8.86 -4.51
C ASN A 66 -18.59 -9.25 -4.51
N ARG A 67 -17.70 -8.28 -4.38
CA ARG A 67 -16.24 -8.48 -4.43
C ARG A 67 -15.56 -7.87 -3.22
N SER A 68 -14.54 -8.55 -2.72
CA SER A 68 -13.69 -8.04 -1.65
C SER A 68 -12.39 -7.48 -2.26
N VAL A 69 -11.99 -6.30 -1.81
CA VAL A 69 -10.88 -5.54 -2.37
C VAL A 69 -9.69 -5.55 -1.41
N PHE A 70 -8.51 -5.80 -1.96
CA PHE A 70 -7.26 -5.87 -1.20
C PHE A 70 -6.17 -5.04 -1.85
N LEU A 71 -5.27 -4.53 -1.02
CA LEU A 71 -4.05 -3.84 -1.42
C LEU A 71 -2.83 -4.72 -1.15
N THR A 72 -1.91 -4.80 -2.10
CA THR A 72 -0.62 -5.50 -1.91
C THR A 72 0.48 -4.77 -2.68
N ALA A 73 1.72 -5.25 -2.64
CA ALA A 73 2.82 -4.73 -3.45
C ALA A 73 2.67 -5.23 -4.89
N ALA A 74 2.97 -4.39 -5.89
CA ALA A 74 2.86 -4.78 -7.29
C ALA A 74 3.85 -5.89 -7.64
N HIS A 75 5.07 -5.86 -7.07
CA HIS A 75 6.06 -6.91 -7.31
C HIS A 75 5.59 -8.31 -6.86
N ASN A 76 4.68 -8.41 -5.88
CA ASN A 76 4.13 -9.69 -5.45
C ASN A 76 3.27 -10.36 -6.55
N VAL A 77 2.68 -9.57 -7.44
CA VAL A 77 1.69 -10.01 -8.45
C VAL A 77 2.14 -9.70 -9.88
N ASN A 78 3.38 -9.27 -10.09
CA ASN A 78 3.83 -8.78 -11.39
C ASN A 78 3.92 -9.91 -12.44
N GLN A 79 4.41 -11.09 -12.02
CA GLN A 79 4.60 -12.27 -12.88
C GLN A 79 3.73 -13.46 -12.43
N ALA A 80 2.81 -13.22 -11.49
CA ALA A 80 1.92 -14.24 -10.96
C ALA A 80 0.96 -14.76 -12.02
N ARG A 81 0.97 -16.08 -12.24
CA ARG A 81 -0.01 -16.82 -13.02
C ARG A 81 -1.32 -17.02 -12.26
N THR A 82 -1.23 -17.30 -10.96
CA THR A 82 -2.39 -17.37 -10.06
C THR A 82 -2.07 -16.58 -8.79
N ILE A 83 -3.12 -16.02 -8.17
CA ILE A 83 -3.04 -15.23 -6.96
C ILE A 83 -4.15 -15.71 -6.04
N HIS A 84 -3.83 -15.96 -4.78
CA HIS A 84 -4.79 -16.38 -3.77
C HIS A 84 -4.60 -15.57 -2.49
N VAL A 85 -5.71 -15.17 -1.86
CA VAL A 85 -5.73 -14.51 -0.56
C VAL A 85 -6.15 -15.52 0.50
N GLY A 86 -5.35 -15.65 1.56
CA GLY A 86 -5.61 -16.54 2.67
C GLY A 86 -6.54 -15.90 3.69
N TYR A 87 -7.73 -16.45 3.88
CA TYR A 87 -8.71 -15.96 4.85
C TYR A 87 -9.50 -17.11 5.48
N ASN A 88 -9.58 -17.12 6.81
CA ASN A 88 -10.31 -18.11 7.59
C ASN A 88 -9.96 -19.57 7.24
N GLY A 89 -8.67 -19.86 7.04
CA GLY A 89 -8.18 -21.19 6.67
C GLY A 89 -8.42 -21.60 5.21
N GLN A 90 -9.02 -20.72 4.39
CA GLN A 90 -9.30 -20.95 2.97
C GLN A 90 -8.47 -20.00 2.09
N TRP A 91 -8.20 -20.45 0.86
CA TRP A 91 -7.52 -19.65 -0.17
C TRP A 91 -8.53 -19.20 -1.21
N TRP A 92 -8.70 -17.89 -1.35
CA TRP A 92 -9.65 -17.27 -2.25
C TRP A 92 -8.91 -16.78 -3.49
N GLU A 93 -9.29 -17.28 -4.66
CA GLU A 93 -8.69 -16.83 -5.92
C GLU A 93 -8.91 -15.34 -6.12
N ALA A 94 -7.82 -14.65 -6.50
CA ALA A 94 -7.80 -13.22 -6.69
C ALA A 94 -7.38 -12.82 -8.10
N VAL A 95 -7.91 -11.70 -8.57
CA VAL A 95 -7.57 -11.08 -9.85
C VAL A 95 -6.97 -9.70 -9.64
N VAL A 96 -6.00 -9.32 -10.46
CA VAL A 96 -5.43 -7.97 -10.44
C VAL A 96 -6.36 -7.02 -11.18
N LYS A 97 -6.77 -5.93 -10.53
CA LYS A 97 -7.51 -4.83 -11.18
C LYS A 97 -6.62 -3.67 -11.56
N TYR A 98 -5.61 -3.42 -10.76
CA TYR A 98 -4.64 -2.39 -11.03
C TYR A 98 -3.31 -2.76 -10.40
N ARG A 99 -2.22 -2.36 -11.05
CA ARG A 99 -0.87 -2.42 -10.47
C ARG A 99 -0.01 -1.29 -11.02
N GLU A 100 0.88 -0.80 -10.19
CA GLU A 100 1.88 0.18 -10.55
C GLU A 100 3.21 -0.25 -9.95
N TYR A 101 4.19 -0.51 -10.81
CA TYR A 101 5.55 -0.89 -10.43
C TYR A 101 6.55 0.00 -11.16
N SER A 102 6.70 1.23 -10.68
CA SER A 102 7.56 2.24 -11.31
C SER A 102 7.99 3.31 -10.33
N GLY A 103 9.27 3.68 -10.38
CA GLY A 103 9.84 4.75 -9.55
C GLY A 103 9.54 4.56 -8.06
N SER A 104 8.73 5.46 -7.49
CA SER A 104 8.33 5.40 -6.08
C SER A 104 7.06 4.58 -5.80
N ALA A 105 6.33 4.14 -6.84
CA ALA A 105 5.13 3.31 -6.71
C ALA A 105 5.45 1.82 -6.83
N ASP A 106 4.94 1.05 -5.88
CA ASP A 106 4.93 -0.41 -5.93
C ASP A 106 3.73 -0.93 -5.14
N TYR A 107 2.57 -0.93 -5.79
CA TYR A 107 1.31 -1.38 -5.20
C TYR A 107 0.37 -1.95 -6.26
N ALA A 108 -0.50 -2.86 -5.83
CA ALA A 108 -1.55 -3.44 -6.63
C ALA A 108 -2.87 -3.45 -5.86
N ILE A 109 -3.96 -3.33 -6.62
CA ILE A 109 -5.33 -3.55 -6.18
C ILE A 109 -5.74 -4.91 -6.75
N ILE A 110 -6.06 -5.83 -5.86
CA ILE A 110 -6.54 -7.17 -6.22
C ILE A 110 -7.93 -7.39 -5.64
N GLU A 111 -8.68 -8.28 -6.27
CA GLU A 111 -10.04 -8.61 -5.85
C GLU A 111 -10.24 -10.11 -5.75
N THR A 112 -11.05 -10.54 -4.79
CA THR A 112 -11.65 -11.88 -4.76
C THR A 112 -13.16 -11.76 -4.92
N VAL A 113 -13.84 -12.89 -5.09
CA VAL A 113 -15.26 -12.97 -4.71
C VAL A 113 -15.42 -12.54 -3.24
N ARG A 114 -16.58 -12.01 -2.86
CA ARG A 114 -16.81 -11.50 -1.50
C ARG A 114 -16.47 -12.55 -0.44
N ILE A 115 -15.51 -12.23 0.42
CA ILE A 115 -15.20 -13.04 1.60
C ILE A 115 -16.10 -12.64 2.76
N PRO A 116 -16.41 -13.54 3.71
CA PRO A 116 -17.26 -13.22 4.85
C PRO A 116 -16.47 -12.47 5.95
N ALA A 117 -15.84 -11.36 5.60
CA ALA A 117 -15.13 -10.47 6.51
C ALA A 117 -16.03 -9.32 6.96
N LYS A 118 -16.04 -9.04 8.26
CA LYS A 118 -16.85 -7.98 8.86
C LYS A 118 -16.10 -6.68 9.08
N ILE A 119 -14.77 -6.75 9.11
CA ILE A 119 -13.89 -5.64 9.45
C ILE A 119 -12.83 -5.53 8.37
N CYS A 120 -12.57 -4.31 7.91
CA CYS A 120 -11.50 -3.95 6.98
C CYS A 120 -10.70 -2.79 7.55
N PHE A 121 -9.56 -2.50 6.93
CA PHE A 121 -8.85 -1.27 7.20
C PHE A 121 -9.40 -0.11 6.39
N GLU A 122 -9.47 1.07 7.01
CA GLU A 122 -9.67 2.32 6.32
C GLU A 122 -8.36 2.78 5.68
N VAL A 123 -8.42 3.29 4.45
CA VAL A 123 -7.25 3.85 3.76
C VAL A 123 -7.17 5.34 4.04
N SER A 124 -6.14 5.78 4.75
CA SER A 124 -6.00 7.18 5.17
C SER A 124 -5.95 8.12 3.97
N ASN A 125 -6.63 9.26 4.07
CA ASN A 125 -6.60 10.32 3.05
C ASN A 125 -5.46 11.34 3.28
N ARG A 126 -4.62 11.12 4.29
CA ARG A 126 -3.55 12.03 4.68
C ARG A 126 -2.21 11.31 4.71
N ILE A 127 -1.15 12.07 4.45
CA ILE A 127 0.21 11.63 4.74
C ILE A 127 0.40 11.73 6.26
N PRO A 128 0.89 10.67 6.95
CA PRO A 128 1.16 10.72 8.38
C PRO A 128 2.24 11.75 8.71
N GLN A 129 2.17 12.32 9.92
CA GLN A 129 3.20 13.23 10.41
C GLN A 129 4.52 12.49 10.67
N ASP A 130 5.64 13.19 10.48
CA ASP A 130 6.96 12.66 10.85
C ASP A 130 7.00 12.30 12.34
N GLY A 131 7.54 11.13 12.67
CA GLY A 131 7.60 10.63 14.04
C GLY A 131 6.32 9.92 14.54
N SER A 132 5.25 9.86 13.75
CA SER A 132 4.00 9.18 14.14
C SER A 132 4.25 7.72 14.53
N ALA A 133 3.63 7.27 15.62
CA ALA A 133 3.65 5.85 15.99
C ALA A 133 2.88 5.03 14.96
N ALA A 134 3.50 3.95 14.48
CA ALA A 134 2.94 3.11 13.43
C ALA A 134 3.11 1.61 13.74
N THR A 135 2.22 0.82 13.16
CA THR A 135 2.29 -0.65 13.18
C THR A 135 2.25 -1.21 11.77
N ALA A 136 3.27 -1.95 11.38
CA ALA A 136 3.33 -2.71 10.14
C ALA A 136 2.88 -4.15 10.38
N TYR A 137 2.16 -4.73 9.43
CA TYR A 137 1.72 -6.14 9.47
C TYR A 137 2.28 -6.91 8.28
N GLY A 138 2.62 -8.19 8.48
CA GLY A 138 3.17 -9.05 7.44
C GLY A 138 3.27 -10.51 7.85
N TYR A 139 3.80 -11.36 6.95
CA TYR A 139 3.86 -12.81 7.11
C TYR A 139 5.29 -13.37 6.92
N SER A 140 6.30 -12.62 7.37
CA SER A 140 7.73 -12.98 7.25
C SER A 140 8.16 -14.32 7.85
N GLN A 141 7.39 -14.89 8.79
CA GLN A 141 7.68 -16.20 9.41
C GLN A 141 6.76 -17.31 8.91
N GLY A 142 6.29 -17.18 7.67
CA GLY A 142 5.35 -18.10 7.05
C GLY A 142 3.93 -17.57 7.05
N ILE A 143 3.18 -17.96 6.02
CA ILE A 143 1.83 -17.48 5.70
C ILE A 143 0.75 -17.73 6.77
N TYR A 144 1.06 -18.50 7.81
CA TYR A 144 0.16 -18.77 8.93
C TYR A 144 0.49 -17.94 10.18
N ASN A 145 1.61 -17.21 10.16
CA ASN A 145 2.13 -16.46 11.29
C ASN A 145 2.08 -14.97 10.98
N LEU A 146 0.93 -14.34 11.25
CA LEU A 146 0.82 -12.89 11.18
C LEU A 146 1.77 -12.26 12.20
N ARG A 147 2.64 -11.38 11.72
CA ARG A 147 3.54 -10.58 12.54
C ARG A 147 3.08 -9.14 12.56
N SER A 148 3.24 -8.49 13.71
CA SER A 148 3.14 -7.05 13.84
C SER A 148 4.49 -6.45 14.26
N LEU A 149 4.85 -5.33 13.64
CA LEU A 149 6.05 -4.57 13.96
C LEU A 149 5.63 -3.16 14.32
N LYS A 150 6.01 -2.71 15.52
CA LYS A 150 5.80 -1.33 15.97
C LYS A 150 7.06 -0.50 15.79
N ALA A 151 6.93 0.66 15.15
CA ALA A 151 7.99 1.65 14.98
C ALA A 151 7.39 3.03 14.74
N ARG A 152 8.22 3.99 14.31
CA ARG A 152 7.76 5.32 13.91
C ARG A 152 7.81 5.51 12.40
N ILE A 153 6.94 6.37 11.89
CA ILE A 153 7.05 6.91 10.55
C ILE A 153 8.19 7.93 10.50
N ARG A 154 8.91 7.95 9.39
CA ARG A 154 9.85 8.98 9.05
C ARG A 154 9.53 9.55 7.66
N ILE A 155 9.41 10.86 7.53
CA ILE A 155 9.14 11.54 6.26
C ILE A 155 10.42 12.26 5.82
N ARG A 156 10.89 11.98 4.60
CA ARG A 156 12.04 12.68 3.98
C ARG A 156 11.70 13.12 2.57
N ASN A 157 12.49 14.05 2.02
CA ASN A 157 12.41 14.46 0.62
C ASN A 157 12.58 13.23 -0.29
N GLY A 158 11.47 12.66 -0.76
CA GLY A 158 11.46 11.44 -1.58
C GLY A 158 10.49 10.34 -1.13
N GLY A 159 9.91 10.41 0.06
CA GLY A 159 8.88 9.46 0.49
C GLY A 159 8.74 9.25 1.99
N GLY A 160 7.82 8.36 2.35
CA GLY A 160 7.60 7.90 3.72
C GLY A 160 8.34 6.59 4.00
N TYR A 161 8.89 6.50 5.20
CA TYR A 161 9.67 5.37 5.68
C TYR A 161 9.11 4.88 7.01
N PHE A 162 9.21 3.58 7.23
CA PHE A 162 8.95 2.96 8.53
C PHE A 162 10.29 2.56 9.13
N THR A 163 10.58 3.10 10.32
CA THR A 163 11.92 3.12 10.95
C THR A 163 12.46 1.75 11.38
N LYS A 164 11.77 0.64 11.05
CA LYS A 164 12.26 -0.73 11.22
C LYS A 164 12.25 -1.46 9.90
N ILE A 165 13.24 -2.33 9.73
CA ILE A 165 13.34 -3.22 8.58
C ILE A 165 12.29 -4.34 8.73
N VAL A 166 11.53 -4.54 7.66
CA VAL A 166 10.63 -5.67 7.46
C VAL A 166 11.35 -6.80 6.74
N GLU A 167 10.83 -8.01 6.86
CA GLU A 167 11.45 -9.19 6.27
C GLU A 167 10.74 -9.64 5.00
N LYS A 168 11.38 -10.52 4.23
CA LYS A 168 10.76 -11.15 3.07
C LYS A 168 9.46 -11.84 3.50
N GLY A 169 8.36 -11.57 2.78
CA GLY A 169 7.01 -12.04 3.13
C GLY A 169 6.15 -10.97 3.81
N ASP A 170 6.73 -9.88 4.31
CA ASP A 170 5.97 -8.72 4.79
C ASP A 170 5.58 -7.77 3.63
N SER A 171 6.25 -7.87 2.47
CA SER A 171 5.92 -7.08 1.28
C SER A 171 4.45 -7.16 0.91
N GLY A 172 3.85 -6.00 0.65
CA GLY A 172 2.43 -5.83 0.39
C GLY A 172 1.57 -5.69 1.65
N GLY A 173 2.15 -5.87 2.83
CA GLY A 173 1.47 -5.68 4.10
C GLY A 173 1.19 -4.19 4.39
N PRO A 174 0.13 -3.89 5.17
CA PRO A 174 -0.20 -2.53 5.53
C PRO A 174 0.70 -1.98 6.63
N ILE A 175 0.94 -0.67 6.56
CA ILE A 175 1.44 0.14 7.67
C ILE A 175 0.30 1.01 8.17
N LEU A 176 0.01 0.92 9.46
CA LEU A 176 -1.09 1.61 10.11
C LEU A 176 -0.59 2.74 11.00
N VAL A 177 -1.29 3.87 10.96
CA VAL A 177 -1.22 4.94 11.97
C VAL A 177 -2.65 5.18 12.43
N ASN A 178 -2.89 5.16 13.74
CA ASN A 178 -4.24 5.31 14.33
C ASN A 178 -5.29 4.34 13.76
N GLY A 179 -4.87 3.15 13.32
CA GLY A 179 -5.76 2.12 12.75
C GLY A 179 -6.03 2.27 11.25
N GLU A 180 -5.60 3.36 10.61
CA GLU A 180 -5.76 3.58 9.16
C GLU A 180 -4.50 3.16 8.38
N VAL A 181 -4.67 2.60 7.18
CA VAL A 181 -3.57 2.33 6.26
C VAL A 181 -2.99 3.64 5.76
N VAL A 182 -1.75 3.91 6.13
CA VAL A 182 -0.95 5.05 5.63
C VAL A 182 0.00 4.65 4.52
N GLY A 183 0.20 3.34 4.31
CA GLY A 183 0.97 2.84 3.18
C GLY A 183 1.04 1.32 3.08
N ILE A 184 1.56 0.87 1.95
CA ILE A 184 1.79 -0.54 1.62
C ILE A 184 3.29 -0.79 1.50
N ILE A 185 3.79 -1.78 2.23
CA ILE A 185 5.21 -2.15 2.26
C ILE A 185 5.66 -2.58 0.87
N LYS A 186 6.72 -1.97 0.34
CA LYS A 186 7.31 -2.37 -0.95
C LYS A 186 8.74 -2.90 -0.87
N GLY A 187 9.41 -2.75 0.28
CA GLY A 187 10.77 -3.23 0.49
C GLY A 187 11.48 -2.42 1.57
N HIS A 188 12.81 -2.40 1.52
CA HIS A 188 13.64 -1.66 2.47
C HIS A 188 14.94 -1.15 1.82
N ASP A 189 15.55 -0.11 2.38
CA ASP A 189 16.81 0.49 1.91
C ASP A 189 18.03 0.10 2.75
N TYR A 190 17.96 -1.08 3.40
CA TYR A 190 18.92 -1.61 4.39
C TYR A 190 18.92 -0.91 5.76
N ARG A 191 18.18 0.18 5.93
CA ARG A 191 18.01 0.85 7.23
C ARG A 191 16.56 0.92 7.65
N GLU A 192 15.68 1.17 6.69
CA GLU A 192 14.28 1.45 6.93
C GLU A 192 13.42 0.75 5.89
N THR A 193 12.18 0.46 6.26
CA THR A 193 11.18 -0.04 5.34
C THR A 193 10.63 1.10 4.51
N VAL A 194 10.55 0.91 3.19
CA VAL A 194 9.96 1.86 2.27
C VAL A 194 8.55 1.39 1.92
N TYR A 195 7.60 2.32 1.86
CA TYR A 195 6.21 2.02 1.51
C TYR A 195 5.69 2.95 0.41
N THR A 196 4.65 2.52 -0.29
CA THR A 196 3.85 3.39 -1.16
C THR A 196 2.75 4.06 -0.34
N ASP A 197 2.59 5.37 -0.50
CA ASP A 197 1.71 6.20 0.34
C ASP A 197 0.21 5.95 0.07
N SER A 198 -0.59 6.07 1.13
CA SER A 198 -2.03 5.86 1.06
C SER A 198 -2.76 6.89 0.20
N VAL A 199 -2.26 8.13 0.08
CA VAL A 199 -2.92 9.18 -0.72
C VAL A 199 -2.95 8.80 -2.20
N ARG A 200 -1.82 8.33 -2.73
CA ARG A 200 -1.72 7.78 -4.10
C ARG A 200 -2.65 6.59 -4.28
N ILE A 201 -2.60 5.62 -3.35
CA ILE A 201 -3.43 4.42 -3.42
C ILE A 201 -4.92 4.76 -3.37
N ARG A 202 -5.31 5.68 -2.49
CA ARG A 202 -6.70 6.13 -2.30
C ARG A 202 -7.25 6.80 -3.55
N ARG A 203 -6.48 7.69 -4.19
CA ARG A 203 -6.86 8.28 -5.49
C ARG A 203 -7.07 7.20 -6.54
N LYS A 204 -6.22 6.17 -6.55
CA LYS A 204 -6.36 5.07 -7.50
C LYS A 204 -7.60 4.20 -7.21
N LEU A 205 -7.90 3.91 -5.94
CA LEU A 205 -9.14 3.23 -5.56
C LEU A 205 -10.38 3.97 -6.07
N ILE A 206 -10.45 5.29 -5.86
CA ILE A 206 -11.55 6.13 -6.38
C ILE A 206 -11.56 6.11 -7.92
N SER A 207 -10.41 6.19 -8.58
CA SER A 207 -10.34 6.12 -10.03
C SER A 207 -10.80 4.76 -10.60
N VAL A 208 -10.60 3.66 -9.88
CA VAL A 208 -10.98 2.30 -10.33
C VAL A 208 -12.45 2.02 -10.03
N TYR A 209 -12.97 2.48 -8.89
CA TYR A 209 -14.29 2.09 -8.38
C TYR A 209 -15.32 3.23 -8.31
N GLY A 210 -14.92 4.47 -8.56
CA GLY A 210 -15.74 5.67 -8.30
C GLY A 210 -15.90 6.02 -6.81
N ARG A 211 -15.46 5.14 -5.90
CA ARG A 211 -15.57 5.28 -4.44
C ARG A 211 -14.48 4.49 -3.72
N ILE A 212 -14.42 4.63 -2.40
CA ILE A 212 -13.53 3.83 -1.55
C ILE A 212 -14.27 2.55 -1.13
N PRO A 213 -13.66 1.36 -1.29
CA PRO A 213 -14.19 0.13 -0.71
C PRO A 213 -14.36 0.27 0.79
N CYS A 214 -15.38 -0.37 1.34
CA CYS A 214 -15.65 -0.30 2.78
C CYS A 214 -16.46 -1.50 3.25
N CYS A 215 -16.42 -1.77 4.54
CA CYS A 215 -17.18 -2.84 5.18
C CYS A 215 -18.49 -2.29 5.68
N GLY A 216 -19.60 -2.94 5.32
CA GLY A 216 -20.92 -2.57 5.84
C GLY A 216 -21.46 -1.23 5.35
N CYS A 217 -20.84 -0.60 4.35
CA CYS A 217 -21.47 0.54 3.68
C CYS A 217 -22.70 0.08 2.92
N GLU A 218 -23.81 0.78 3.12
CA GLU A 218 -24.94 0.68 2.22
C GLU A 218 -24.45 1.04 0.80
N THR A 219 -24.50 0.07 -0.11
CA THR A 219 -24.50 0.40 -1.54
C THR A 219 -25.64 1.39 -1.73
N PRO A 220 -25.41 2.57 -2.35
CA PRO A 220 -26.53 3.36 -2.84
C PRO A 220 -27.38 2.39 -3.65
N ALA A 221 -28.60 2.14 -3.19
CA ALA A 221 -29.55 1.38 -3.98
C ALA A 221 -29.54 2.04 -5.35
N ILE A 222 -29.34 1.25 -6.41
CA ILE A 222 -29.61 1.70 -7.76
C ILE A 222 -31.12 1.93 -7.77
N ALA A 223 -31.53 3.10 -7.30
CA ALA A 223 -32.83 3.64 -7.59
C ALA A 223 -32.82 3.77 -9.10
N ASP A 224 -33.70 3.01 -9.73
CA ASP A 224 -34.16 3.22 -11.08
C ASP A 224 -34.72 4.65 -11.17
N GLN A 225 -33.82 5.63 -11.32
CA GLN A 225 -34.17 7.03 -11.43
C GLN A 225 -34.32 7.31 -12.91
N GLY A 226 -35.56 7.13 -13.37
CA GLY A 226 -36.08 7.92 -14.47
C GLY A 226 -35.68 9.39 -14.27
N ALA A 227 -35.21 9.99 -15.37
CA ALA A 227 -34.85 11.40 -15.56
C ALA A 227 -35.15 12.33 -14.38
N VAL A 228 -34.16 12.54 -13.51
CA VAL A 228 -34.20 13.63 -12.53
C VAL A 228 -33.70 14.90 -13.22
N LYS A 229 -34.59 15.89 -13.32
CA LYS A 229 -34.27 17.26 -13.71
C LYS A 229 -33.26 17.87 -12.72
N PRO A 230 -32.33 18.70 -13.18
CA PRO A 230 -31.41 19.40 -12.29
C PRO A 230 -32.17 20.49 -11.53
N ASP A 231 -32.22 20.37 -10.20
CA ASP A 231 -32.53 21.50 -9.31
C ASP A 231 -31.22 22.15 -8.82
N PRO A 232 -31.24 23.47 -8.54
CA PRO A 232 -30.05 24.30 -8.51
C PRO A 232 -29.23 24.12 -7.22
N ASP A 233 -27.94 23.96 -7.46
CA ASP A 233 -26.79 24.00 -6.57
C ASP A 233 -26.83 25.12 -5.51
N PRO A 234 -26.76 24.80 -4.20
CA PRO A 234 -26.32 25.74 -3.19
C PRO A 234 -24.80 25.58 -2.95
N SER A 235 -24.04 26.57 -3.44
CA SER A 235 -22.70 26.99 -2.98
C SER A 235 -21.42 26.34 -3.55
N SER A 236 -21.39 25.95 -4.83
CA SER A 236 -20.13 25.59 -5.52
C SER A 236 -19.12 26.74 -5.77
N SER A 237 -19.44 28.00 -5.45
CA SER A 237 -18.57 29.14 -5.78
C SER A 237 -17.34 29.28 -4.88
N THR A 238 -17.38 28.74 -3.65
CA THR A 238 -16.28 28.89 -2.67
C THR A 238 -15.18 27.84 -2.88
N ASP A 239 -15.55 26.62 -3.32
CA ASP A 239 -14.56 25.57 -3.64
C ASP A 239 -13.89 25.80 -5.00
N LEU A 240 -14.63 26.27 -6.02
CA LEU A 240 -14.06 26.55 -7.34
C LEU A 240 -13.05 27.71 -7.32
N THR A 241 -13.30 28.76 -6.53
CA THR A 241 -12.36 29.87 -6.37
C THR A 241 -11.09 29.42 -5.66
N SER A 242 -11.22 28.62 -4.60
CA SER A 242 -10.06 28.06 -3.90
C SER A 242 -9.19 27.15 -4.78
N LEU A 243 -9.83 26.33 -5.62
CA LEU A 243 -9.13 25.47 -6.59
C LEU A 243 -8.50 26.27 -7.73
N GLN A 244 -9.17 27.33 -8.20
CA GLN A 244 -8.64 28.23 -9.23
C GLN A 244 -7.39 28.96 -8.72
N ASP A 245 -7.40 29.39 -7.45
CA ASP A 245 -6.26 30.03 -6.79
C ASP A 245 -5.09 29.06 -6.63
N GLU A 246 -5.36 27.80 -6.25
CA GLU A 246 -4.33 26.79 -6.11
C GLU A 246 -3.72 26.38 -7.47
N VAL A 247 -4.53 26.28 -8.53
CA VAL A 247 -4.04 26.06 -9.90
C VAL A 247 -3.20 27.24 -10.37
N THR A 248 -3.58 28.47 -10.04
CA THR A 248 -2.81 29.67 -10.40
C THR A 248 -1.48 29.70 -9.66
N ARG A 249 -1.46 29.36 -8.36
CA ARG A 249 -0.24 29.23 -7.57
C ARG A 249 0.71 28.17 -8.14
N LEU A 250 0.18 26.98 -8.47
CA LEU A 250 0.97 25.88 -9.02
C LEU A 250 1.54 26.21 -10.40
N LYS A 251 0.79 26.91 -11.26
CA LYS A 251 1.31 27.41 -12.54
C LYS A 251 2.46 28.39 -12.36
N ALA A 252 2.34 29.32 -11.41
CA ALA A 252 3.40 30.28 -11.10
C ALA A 252 4.67 29.58 -10.58
N GLU A 253 4.51 28.52 -9.79
CA GLU A 253 5.64 27.73 -9.28
C GLU A 253 6.32 26.90 -10.38
N ILE A 254 5.55 26.30 -11.29
CA ILE A 254 6.09 25.62 -12.47
C ILE A 254 6.84 26.60 -13.37
N ASP A 255 6.28 27.79 -13.62
CA ASP A 255 6.96 28.83 -14.40
C ASP A 255 8.27 29.29 -13.76
N LYS A 256 8.29 29.39 -12.42
CA LYS A 256 9.50 29.71 -11.67
C LYS A 256 10.55 28.61 -11.82
N LEU A 257 10.15 27.35 -11.73
CA LEU A 257 11.06 26.21 -11.91
C LEU A 257 11.61 26.13 -13.34
N ASN A 258 10.75 26.32 -14.36
CA ASN A 258 11.17 26.33 -15.76
C ASN A 258 12.14 27.47 -16.10
N LYS A 259 12.07 28.60 -15.37
CA LYS A 259 12.99 29.74 -15.51
C LYS A 259 14.22 29.65 -14.61
N THR A 260 14.30 28.63 -13.74
CA THR A 260 15.43 28.49 -12.80
C THR A 260 16.68 28.05 -13.55
N GLN A 261 17.77 28.79 -13.37
CA GLN A 261 19.09 28.42 -13.89
C GLN A 261 19.98 27.89 -12.77
N ILE A 262 20.63 26.76 -13.01
CA ILE A 262 21.57 26.11 -12.09
C ILE A 262 23.00 26.50 -12.48
N PRO A 263 23.80 27.04 -11.55
CA PRO A 263 25.22 27.25 -11.79
C PRO A 263 25.96 25.90 -11.73
N VAL A 264 26.74 25.62 -12.76
CA VAL A 264 27.60 24.45 -12.88
C VAL A 264 29.04 24.90 -13.04
N TRP A 265 29.93 24.28 -12.27
CA TRP A 265 31.36 24.50 -12.35
C TRP A 265 32.01 23.41 -13.21
N ILE A 266 32.83 23.83 -14.15
CA ILE A 266 33.74 22.95 -14.89
C ILE A 266 35.05 22.98 -14.11
N VAL A 267 35.54 21.80 -13.73
CA VAL A 267 36.81 21.62 -13.02
C VAL A 267 37.82 20.91 -13.92
N ASP A 268 39.09 21.24 -13.76
CA ASP A 268 40.19 20.56 -14.46
C ASP A 268 40.51 19.21 -13.81
N ALA A 269 41.50 18.51 -14.37
CA ALA A 269 41.93 17.20 -13.88
C ALA A 269 42.49 17.24 -12.45
N ASP A 270 42.95 18.42 -11.99
CA ASP A 270 43.48 18.65 -10.65
C ASP A 270 42.40 19.13 -9.67
N GLY A 271 41.14 19.19 -10.10
CA GLY A 271 40.00 19.59 -9.29
C GLY A 271 39.86 21.10 -9.08
N LYS A 272 40.61 21.93 -9.82
CA LYS A 272 40.48 23.39 -9.75
C LYS A 272 39.37 23.88 -10.67
N PRO A 273 38.54 24.85 -10.24
CA PRO A 273 37.48 25.40 -11.08
C PRO A 273 38.06 26.23 -12.23
N VAL A 274 37.75 25.83 -13.46
CA VAL A 274 38.22 26.46 -14.70
C VAL A 274 37.16 27.35 -15.34
N ALA A 275 35.87 27.04 -15.15
CA ALA A 275 34.78 27.87 -15.65
C ALA A 275 33.49 27.70 -14.84
N LYS A 276 32.64 28.72 -14.86
CA LYS A 276 31.28 28.68 -14.31
C LYS A 276 30.29 28.95 -15.44
N GLN A 277 29.31 28.07 -15.63
CA GLN A 277 28.23 28.22 -16.61
C GLN A 277 26.89 28.04 -15.93
N THR A 278 25.82 28.58 -16.51
CA THR A 278 24.46 28.38 -16.01
C THR A 278 23.64 27.58 -17.02
N TYR A 279 22.86 26.62 -16.52
CA TYR A 279 21.99 25.79 -17.34
C TYR A 279 20.55 25.84 -16.83
N PRO A 280 19.55 25.83 -17.72
CA PRO A 280 18.16 25.72 -17.29
C PRO A 280 17.92 24.40 -16.56
N LEU A 281 17.14 24.46 -15.47
CA LEU A 281 16.73 23.30 -14.67
C LEU A 281 15.85 22.37 -15.52
N GLY A 282 16.30 21.13 -15.74
CA GLY A 282 15.53 20.08 -16.43
C GLY A 282 16.02 19.74 -17.84
N ASP A 283 16.82 20.60 -18.46
CA ASP A 283 17.42 20.30 -19.77
C ASP A 283 18.71 19.48 -19.63
N PRO A 284 18.95 18.51 -20.54
CA PRO A 284 20.19 17.74 -20.53
C PRO A 284 21.39 18.64 -20.85
N ILE A 285 22.40 18.63 -19.98
CA ILE A 285 23.68 19.32 -20.20
C ILE A 285 24.47 18.57 -21.28
N LYS A 286 24.65 19.18 -22.44
CA LYS A 286 25.43 18.60 -23.55
C LYS A 286 26.89 19.05 -23.47
N LEU A 287 27.76 18.14 -23.06
CA LEU A 287 29.20 18.35 -23.07
C LEU A 287 29.80 17.87 -24.39
N ARG A 288 30.63 18.70 -25.03
CA ARG A 288 31.40 18.33 -26.22
C ARG A 288 32.88 18.34 -25.87
N PHE A 289 33.52 17.19 -25.99
CA PHE A 289 34.95 17.05 -25.79
C PHE A 289 35.65 16.96 -27.15
N LYS A 290 36.74 17.69 -27.31
CA LYS A 290 37.68 17.50 -28.40
C LYS A 290 38.90 16.81 -27.81
N ALA A 291 39.17 15.58 -28.24
CA ALA A 291 40.42 14.93 -27.91
C ALA A 291 41.56 15.71 -28.58
N VAL A 292 42.46 16.26 -27.77
CA VAL A 292 43.70 16.88 -28.21
C VAL A 292 44.85 15.93 -27.89
N LYS A 293 45.88 15.90 -28.75
CA LYS A 293 47.08 15.12 -28.47
C LYS A 293 47.73 15.67 -27.20
N GLN A 294 48.32 14.80 -26.39
CA GLN A 294 48.93 15.17 -25.10
C GLN A 294 50.04 16.23 -25.27
N SER A 295 50.68 16.31 -26.44
CA SER A 295 51.66 17.35 -26.80
C SER A 295 51.07 18.76 -27.01
N GLU A 296 49.74 18.88 -27.11
CA GLU A 296 49.00 20.12 -27.39
C GLU A 296 48.14 20.57 -26.20
N ALA A 297 47.97 19.72 -25.18
CA ALA A 297 47.30 20.07 -23.93
C ALA A 297 48.32 20.80 -23.02
N LYS A 298 48.32 22.13 -23.06
CA LYS A 298 49.03 22.99 -22.11
C LYS A 298 48.14 23.32 -20.92
#